data_AF-A0A819GD46-F1
#
_entry.id   AF-A0A819GD46-F1
#
_cell.length_a   1.000
_cell.length_b   1.000
_cell.length_c   1.000
_cell.angle_alpha   90.00
_cell.angle_beta   90.00
_cell.angle_gamma   90.00
#
_symmetry.space_group_name_H-M   'P 1'
#
loop_
_entity.id
_entity.type
_entity.pdbx_description
1 polymer ?
#
loop_
_entity_poly.entity_id
_entity_poly.type
_entity_poly.pdbx_seq_one_letter_code
_entity_poly.pdbx_strand_id
1 'polypeptide(L)'
;MASCKVPNDRICVDVITSSFSLTKIVTFSPSIVIINKSTVELEVVETISDKEQDKWKSVNPKEIISFWSHNIKDGIMCVRYKHNRATSSPFMMNEKYRTLLSMNDKERPVIYVEVSATNFDSLRVIFGDYKIDDASLLVVNCLKNDSVSLLRSYCSHTI
;
A
#
# COMPACT_ATOMS: atom_id res chain seq x y z
N MET A 1 -12.40 14.31 16.11
CA MET A 1 -10.96 14.13 15.84
C MET A 1 -10.63 14.86 14.55
N ALA A 2 -9.52 15.59 14.49
CA ALA A 2 -9.22 16.50 13.38
C ALA A 2 -7.99 16.01 12.61
N SER A 3 -8.09 15.89 11.29
CA SER A 3 -6.92 15.67 10.44
C SER A 3 -6.25 17.03 10.19
N CYS A 4 -4.97 17.19 10.55
CA CYS A 4 -4.22 18.40 10.25
C CYS A 4 -3.39 18.17 8.99
N LYS A 5 -3.67 18.94 7.94
CA LYS A 5 -2.82 19.00 6.75
C LYS A 5 -1.74 20.04 7.00
N VAL A 6 -0.53 19.59 7.29
CA VAL A 6 0.66 20.45 7.23
C VAL A 6 0.95 20.69 5.74
N PRO A 7 1.51 21.84 5.32
CA PRO A 7 1.60 22.21 3.90
C PRO A 7 2.20 21.16 2.96
N ASN A 8 2.97 20.18 3.47
CA ASN A 8 3.53 19.06 2.71
C ASN A 8 3.22 17.66 3.27
N ASP A 9 2.70 17.54 4.51
CA ASP A 9 2.51 16.27 5.21
C ASP A 9 1.08 16.11 5.79
N ARG A 10 0.54 14.88 5.74
CA ARG A 10 -0.70 14.47 6.41
C ARG A 10 -0.25 13.88 7.72
N ILE A 11 -0.55 14.58 8.80
CA ILE A 11 -0.30 14.11 10.14
C ILE A 11 -1.66 13.79 10.75
N CYS A 12 -1.81 12.57 11.24
CA CYS A 12 -2.99 12.21 12.00
C CYS A 12 -2.88 12.84 13.39
N VAL A 13 -3.91 13.58 13.81
CA VAL A 13 -3.96 14.25 15.11
C VAL A 13 -5.12 13.70 15.92
N ASP A 14 -4.79 12.98 16.98
CA ASP A 14 -5.74 12.53 17.99
C ASP A 14 -5.75 13.50 19.19
N VAL A 15 -6.92 13.79 19.74
CA VAL A 15 -7.09 14.69 20.90
C VAL A 15 -7.94 13.98 21.94
N ILE A 16 -7.28 13.48 22.98
CA ILE A 16 -7.92 12.79 24.10
C ILE A 16 -7.95 13.76 25.29
N THR A 17 -9.06 13.83 26.01
CA THR A 17 -9.15 14.63 27.25
C THR A 17 -8.85 13.74 28.46
N SER A 18 -7.98 14.21 29.36
CA SER A 18 -7.66 13.51 30.61
C SER A 18 -8.93 13.28 31.44
N SER A 19 -8.92 12.26 32.30
CA SER A 19 -10.03 11.93 33.20
C SER A 19 -10.48 13.09 34.10
N PHE A 20 -9.58 14.04 34.41
CA PHE A 20 -9.90 15.24 35.18
C PHE A 20 -10.34 16.44 34.32
N SER A 21 -10.48 16.26 33.00
CA SER A 21 -10.92 17.26 32.02
C SER A 21 -10.09 18.56 31.93
N LEU A 22 -9.02 18.71 32.72
CA LEU A 22 -8.11 19.86 32.67
C LEU A 22 -7.07 19.76 31.55
N THR A 23 -6.59 18.55 31.24
CA THR A 23 -5.50 18.34 30.28
C THR A 23 -6.02 17.72 29.00
N LYS A 24 -5.71 18.32 27.85
CA LYS A 24 -5.88 17.70 26.53
C LYS A 24 -4.55 17.06 26.11
N ILE A 25 -4.56 15.78 25.80
CA ILE A 25 -3.44 15.04 25.22
C ILE A 25 -3.62 15.06 23.71
N VAL A 26 -2.66 15.67 23.00
CA VAL A 26 -2.64 15.75 21.54
C VAL A 26 -1.58 14.78 21.03
N THR A 27 -1.99 13.75 20.30
CA THR A 27 -1.10 12.72 19.73
C THR A 27 -0.95 12.96 18.24
N PHE A 28 0.28 13.22 17.80
CA PHE A 28 0.63 13.25 16.38
C PHE A 28 1.11 11.87 15.96
N SER A 29 0.45 11.27 14.98
CA SER A 29 0.78 9.93 14.48
C SER A 29 0.96 9.94 12.96
N PRO A 30 1.82 9.03 12.43
CA PRO A 30 1.99 8.89 11.00
C PRO A 30 0.64 8.57 10.37
N SER A 31 0.36 9.22 9.24
CA SER A 31 -0.89 8.96 8.52
C SER A 31 -0.87 7.63 7.78
N ILE A 32 0.28 6.94 7.65
CA ILE A 32 0.39 5.68 6.91
C ILE A 32 1.00 4.58 7.79
N VAL A 33 0.33 3.44 7.83
CA VAL A 33 0.81 2.21 8.47
C VAL A 33 0.98 1.14 7.40
N ILE A 34 2.17 0.54 7.33
CA ILE A 34 2.46 -0.55 6.41
C ILE A 34 2.47 -1.86 7.20
N ILE A 35 1.75 -2.86 6.68
CA ILE A 35 1.58 -4.16 7.32
C ILE A 35 2.02 -5.23 6.31
N ASN A 36 3.10 -5.95 6.62
CA ASN A 36 3.53 -7.07 5.80
C ASN A 36 2.95 -8.38 6.34
N LYS A 37 1.89 -8.90 5.72
CA LYS A 37 1.35 -10.24 6.01
C LYS A 37 1.91 -11.32 5.07
N SER A 38 2.80 -10.98 4.13
CA SER A 38 3.44 -11.94 3.24
C SER A 38 4.50 -12.76 3.99
N THR A 39 4.90 -13.87 3.38
CA THR A 39 5.95 -14.76 3.89
C THR A 39 7.37 -14.26 3.60
N VAL A 40 7.51 -13.14 2.88
CA VAL A 40 8.80 -12.61 2.42
C VAL A 40 9.08 -11.22 2.96
N GLU A 41 10.37 -10.91 3.09
CA GLU A 41 10.81 -9.58 3.45
C GLU A 41 10.66 -8.63 2.26
N LEU A 42 9.99 -7.51 2.52
CA LEU A 42 9.67 -6.50 1.54
C LEU A 42 10.50 -5.25 1.78
N GLU A 43 10.67 -4.48 0.72
CA GLU A 43 11.16 -3.11 0.78
C GLU A 43 10.14 -2.20 0.12
N VAL A 44 9.83 -1.08 0.76
CA VAL A 44 8.84 -0.10 0.28
C VAL A 44 9.48 1.26 0.14
N VAL A 45 9.08 2.01 -0.88
CA VAL A 45 9.55 3.37 -1.12
C VAL A 45 8.43 4.21 -1.69
N GLU A 46 8.36 5.47 -1.28
CA GLU A 46 7.53 6.48 -1.93
C GLU A 46 8.29 7.00 -3.16
N THR A 47 7.66 6.96 -4.33
CA THR A 47 8.28 7.41 -5.57
C THR A 47 8.25 8.94 -5.63
N ILE A 48 9.25 9.58 -5.02
CA ILE A 48 9.36 11.06 -4.97
C ILE A 48 10.04 11.59 -6.25
N SER A 49 10.84 10.76 -6.92
CA SER A 49 11.39 10.92 -8.29
C SER A 49 12.35 9.76 -8.56
N ASP A 50 12.72 9.50 -9.83
CA ASP A 50 13.71 8.48 -10.23
C ASP A 50 15.09 8.61 -9.56
N LYS A 51 15.35 9.73 -8.86
CA LYS A 51 16.64 10.09 -8.26
C LYS A 51 16.80 9.72 -6.79
N GLU A 52 15.73 9.34 -6.08
CA GLU A 52 15.79 8.99 -4.63
C GLU A 52 15.61 7.48 -4.37
N GLN A 53 16.29 6.64 -5.16
CA GLN A 53 16.24 5.18 -5.05
C GLN A 53 16.88 4.60 -3.77
N ASP A 54 17.44 5.44 -2.88
CA ASP A 54 18.15 5.00 -1.66
C ASP A 54 17.31 5.02 -0.37
N LYS A 55 16.01 5.37 -0.44
CA LYS A 55 15.14 5.48 0.75
C LYS A 55 14.24 4.27 1.00
N TRP A 56 14.58 3.10 0.47
CA TRP A 56 13.81 1.88 0.73
C TRP A 56 13.74 1.56 2.23
N LYS A 57 12.55 1.28 2.73
CA LYS A 57 12.31 0.82 4.10
C LYS A 57 12.04 -0.67 4.08
N SER A 58 12.84 -1.45 4.79
CA SER A 58 12.57 -2.88 4.96
C SER A 58 11.36 -3.11 5.85
N VAL A 59 10.55 -4.10 5.51
CA VAL A 59 9.39 -4.57 6.26
C VAL A 59 9.46 -6.10 6.30
N ASN A 60 9.81 -6.64 7.46
CA ASN A 60 9.89 -8.08 7.69
C ASN A 60 8.52 -8.75 7.62
N PRO A 61 8.46 -10.07 7.37
CA PRO A 61 7.22 -10.83 7.50
C PRO A 61 6.58 -10.61 8.88
N LYS A 62 5.26 -10.35 8.89
CA LYS A 62 4.44 -10.03 10.09
C LYS A 62 4.80 -8.71 10.78
N GLU A 63 5.68 -7.90 10.20
CA GLU A 63 6.04 -6.59 10.74
C GLU A 63 4.98 -5.54 10.38
N ILE A 64 4.82 -4.59 11.29
CA ILE A 64 4.00 -3.40 11.12
C ILE A 64 4.92 -2.22 11.33
N ILE A 65 5.09 -1.38 10.30
CA ILE A 65 5.90 -0.17 10.39
C ILE A 65 5.06 1.08 10.18
N SER A 66 5.45 2.14 10.88
CA SER A 66 4.96 3.49 10.60
C SER A 66 5.69 4.07 9.40
N PHE A 67 4.94 4.59 8.43
CA PHE A 67 5.49 5.17 7.21
C PHE A 67 5.09 6.64 7.10
N TRP A 68 6.07 7.49 6.81
CA TRP A 68 5.89 8.93 6.68
C TRP A 68 6.02 9.27 5.19
N SER A 69 4.92 9.69 4.57
CA SER A 69 4.94 10.21 3.20
C SER A 69 5.50 11.62 3.18
N HIS A 70 6.46 11.89 2.32
CA HIS A 70 7.07 13.19 2.08
C HIS A 70 6.39 13.95 0.93
N ASN A 71 5.66 13.27 0.04
CA ASN A 71 4.91 13.91 -1.05
C ASN A 71 3.54 13.24 -1.28
N ILE A 72 2.55 13.79 -0.58
CA ILE A 72 1.19 13.23 -0.52
C ILE A 72 0.37 13.53 -1.76
N LYS A 73 0.75 14.52 -2.56
CA LYS A 73 -0.05 14.90 -3.74
C LYS A 73 -0.03 13.79 -4.78
N ASP A 74 1.09 13.10 -4.92
CA ASP A 74 1.22 11.99 -5.86
C ASP A 74 0.93 10.65 -5.17
N GLY A 75 1.37 10.46 -3.91
CA GLY A 75 0.99 9.30 -3.09
C GLY A 75 1.33 7.95 -3.72
N ILE A 76 2.34 7.93 -4.61
CA ILE A 76 2.75 6.75 -5.36
C ILE A 76 3.79 5.98 -4.55
N MET A 77 3.58 4.67 -4.41
CA MET A 77 4.50 3.75 -3.75
C MET A 77 4.93 2.64 -4.70
N CYS A 78 6.16 2.17 -4.50
CA CYS A 78 6.65 0.93 -5.05
C CYS A 78 7.02 -0.02 -3.92
N VAL A 79 6.77 -1.31 -4.14
CA VAL A 79 7.27 -2.40 -3.29
C VAL A 79 8.20 -3.29 -4.09
N ARG A 80 9.24 -3.83 -3.45
CA ARG A 80 10.11 -4.85 -4.01
C ARG A 80 10.42 -5.95 -3.01
N TYR A 81 10.80 -7.13 -3.50
CA TYR A 81 11.35 -8.16 -2.63
C TYR A 81 12.78 -7.81 -2.23
N LYS A 82 13.11 -7.92 -0.94
CA LYS A 82 14.47 -7.56 -0.47
C LYS A 82 15.56 -8.47 -1.05
N HIS A 83 15.27 -9.77 -1.16
CA HIS A 83 16.26 -10.79 -1.51
C HIS A 83 16.72 -10.73 -2.98
N ASN A 84 15.83 -10.37 -3.92
CA ASN A 84 16.15 -10.35 -5.35
C ASN A 84 15.86 -9.00 -6.05
N ARG A 85 15.40 -8.00 -5.29
CA ARG A 85 15.06 -6.64 -5.76
C ARG A 85 14.01 -6.59 -6.89
N ALA A 86 13.28 -7.68 -7.14
CA ALA A 86 12.17 -7.67 -8.06
C ALA A 86 11.12 -6.69 -7.56
N THR A 87 10.75 -5.74 -8.42
CA THR A 87 9.98 -4.56 -8.06
C THR A 87 8.60 -4.60 -8.71
N SER A 88 7.61 -4.02 -8.04
CA SER A 88 6.25 -3.85 -8.54
C SER A 88 6.11 -2.68 -9.50
N SER A 89 5.03 -2.68 -10.28
CA SER A 89 4.53 -1.43 -10.87
C SER A 89 4.11 -0.42 -9.78
N PRO A 90 4.34 0.88 -9.97
CA PRO A 90 3.92 1.90 -9.00
C PRO A 90 2.40 1.87 -8.77
N PHE A 91 1.98 2.13 -7.54
CA PHE A 91 0.56 2.13 -7.16
C PHE A 91 0.22 3.29 -6.22
N MET A 92 -1.05 3.70 -6.19
CA MET A 92 -1.51 4.86 -5.42
C MET A 92 -1.93 4.48 -4.00
N MET A 93 -1.53 5.24 -2.99
CA MET A 93 -1.92 5.01 -1.59
C MET A 93 -3.08 5.92 -1.13
N ASN A 94 -3.63 6.74 -2.02
CA ASN A 94 -4.63 7.75 -1.68
C ASN A 94 -6.09 7.25 -1.76
N GLU A 95 -6.32 6.09 -2.36
CA GLU A 95 -7.65 5.49 -2.57
C GLU A 95 -7.76 4.12 -1.91
N LYS A 96 -8.99 3.74 -1.51
CA LYS A 96 -9.26 2.44 -0.89
C LYS A 96 -9.50 1.40 -1.98
N TYR A 97 -8.62 0.41 -2.10
CA TYR A 97 -8.79 -0.68 -3.05
C TYR A 97 -7.99 -1.92 -2.63
N ARG A 98 -8.30 -3.04 -3.27
CA ARG A 98 -7.57 -4.31 -3.17
C ARG A 98 -7.20 -4.76 -4.57
N THR A 99 -5.94 -5.09 -4.80
CA THR A 99 -5.49 -5.54 -6.12
C THR A 99 -4.25 -6.42 -5.99
N LEU A 100 -3.87 -7.03 -7.11
CA LEU A 100 -2.58 -7.69 -7.27
C LEU A 100 -1.64 -6.74 -8.00
N LEU A 101 -0.42 -6.59 -7.48
CA LEU A 101 0.66 -5.89 -8.15
C LEU A 101 1.50 -6.91 -8.90
N SER A 102 1.76 -6.64 -10.18
CA SER A 102 2.73 -7.42 -10.95
C SER A 102 4.13 -7.09 -10.45
N MET A 103 4.91 -8.13 -10.17
CA MET A 103 6.30 -8.09 -9.76
C MET A 103 7.18 -8.54 -10.92
N ASN A 104 8.34 -7.91 -11.11
CA ASN A 104 9.35 -8.39 -12.05
C ASN A 104 10.14 -9.59 -11.48
N ASP A 105 9.41 -10.62 -11.07
CA ASP A 105 9.95 -11.87 -10.51
C ASP A 105 9.30 -13.08 -11.20
N LYS A 106 10.08 -14.11 -11.51
CA LYS A 106 9.54 -15.31 -12.19
C LYS A 106 8.89 -16.29 -11.23
N GLU A 107 9.35 -16.37 -9.99
CA GLU A 107 8.87 -17.35 -9.01
C GLU A 107 7.62 -16.86 -8.29
N ARG A 108 7.55 -15.55 -8.03
CA ARG A 108 6.46 -14.83 -7.36
C ARG A 108 6.10 -13.59 -8.20
N PRO A 109 5.43 -13.78 -9.36
CA PRO A 109 5.14 -12.69 -10.29
C PRO A 109 4.08 -11.71 -9.80
N VAL A 110 3.43 -11.98 -8.66
CA VAL A 110 2.36 -11.16 -8.10
C VAL A 110 2.48 -11.05 -6.58
N ILE A 111 2.08 -9.90 -6.05
CA ILE A 111 1.87 -9.69 -4.61
C ILE A 111 0.50 -9.04 -4.39
N TYR A 112 -0.21 -9.44 -3.34
CA TYR A 112 -1.46 -8.82 -2.95
C TYR A 112 -1.19 -7.50 -2.22
N VAL A 113 -1.95 -6.46 -2.58
CA VAL A 113 -1.96 -5.18 -1.86
C VAL A 113 -3.38 -4.75 -1.54
N GLU A 114 -3.57 -4.28 -0.32
CA GLU A 114 -4.79 -3.63 0.12
C GLU A 114 -4.45 -2.26 0.70
N VAL A 115 -5.04 -1.24 0.10
CA VAL A 115 -5.02 0.12 0.63
C VAL A 115 -6.37 0.37 1.28
N SER A 116 -6.36 0.69 2.57
CA SER A 116 -7.56 0.96 3.37
C SER A 116 -7.33 2.18 4.26
N ALA A 117 -8.40 2.74 4.82
CA ALA A 117 -8.27 3.78 5.86
C ALA A 117 -8.96 3.30 7.14
N THR A 118 -8.38 3.67 8.28
CA THR A 118 -8.95 3.41 9.60
C THR A 118 -9.99 4.46 9.97
N ASN A 119 -10.70 4.22 11.07
CA ASN A 119 -11.65 5.15 11.67
C ASN A 119 -11.03 6.51 12.04
N PHE A 120 -9.69 6.57 12.15
CA PHE A 120 -8.95 7.77 12.54
C PHE A 120 -8.26 8.44 11.34
N ASP A 121 -8.74 8.17 10.12
CA ASP A 121 -8.23 8.78 8.89
C ASP A 121 -6.75 8.47 8.59
N SER A 122 -6.22 7.40 9.21
CA SER A 122 -4.91 6.83 8.86
C SER A 122 -5.04 5.77 7.79
N LEU A 123 -4.18 5.83 6.79
CA LEU A 123 -4.05 4.87 5.71
C LEU A 123 -3.31 3.62 6.19
N ARG A 124 -3.77 2.47 5.72
CA ARG A 124 -3.14 1.17 5.92
C ARG A 124 -2.84 0.56 4.57
N VAL A 125 -1.57 0.25 4.33
CA VAL A 125 -1.12 -0.52 3.16
C VAL A 125 -0.76 -1.91 3.66
N ILE A 126 -1.50 -2.91 3.23
CA ILE A 126 -1.37 -4.29 3.68
C ILE A 126 -0.87 -5.12 2.51
N PHE A 127 0.30 -5.74 2.66
CA PHE A 127 0.85 -6.69 1.71
C PHE A 127 0.53 -8.12 2.13
N GLY A 128 0.32 -9.00 1.17
CA GLY A 128 0.07 -10.42 1.41
C GLY A 128 0.59 -11.29 0.27
N ASP A 129 0.75 -12.58 0.56
CA ASP A 129 0.95 -13.57 -0.50
C ASP A 129 -0.37 -13.78 -1.24
N TYR A 130 -0.30 -13.91 -2.56
CA TYR A 130 -1.43 -14.36 -3.36
C TYR A 130 -1.48 -15.88 -3.34
N LYS A 131 -2.62 -16.44 -2.95
CA LYS A 131 -2.91 -17.87 -3.07
C LYS A 131 -3.83 -18.12 -4.25
N ILE A 132 -3.73 -19.30 -4.83
CA ILE A 132 -4.57 -19.69 -5.97
C ILE A 132 -6.07 -19.60 -5.67
N ASP A 133 -6.44 -19.80 -4.39
CA ASP A 133 -7.81 -19.71 -3.89
C ASP A 133 -8.28 -18.28 -3.59
N ASP A 134 -7.39 -17.27 -3.69
CA ASP A 134 -7.75 -15.87 -3.43
C ASP A 134 -8.40 -15.18 -4.64
N ALA A 135 -8.36 -15.80 -5.83
CA ALA A 135 -8.99 -15.25 -7.03
C ALA A 135 -10.51 -15.22 -6.91
N SER A 136 -11.11 -14.04 -7.09
CA SER A 136 -12.57 -13.91 -7.19
C SER A 136 -13.14 -14.52 -8.49
N LEU A 137 -12.29 -14.70 -9.52
CA LEU A 137 -12.64 -15.30 -10.81
C LEU A 137 -11.43 -16.01 -11.42
N LEU A 138 -11.56 -17.31 -11.68
CA LEU A 138 -10.58 -18.10 -12.42
C LEU A 138 -11.03 -18.23 -13.89
N VAL A 139 -10.24 -17.70 -14.82
CA VAL A 139 -10.46 -17.90 -16.26
C VAL A 139 -9.53 -19.00 -16.75
N VAL A 140 -10.09 -20.15 -17.11
CA VAL A 140 -9.34 -21.27 -17.69
C VAL A 140 -9.55 -21.30 -19.19
N ASN A 141 -8.46 -21.11 -19.95
CA ASN A 141 -8.50 -21.30 -21.39
C ASN A 141 -8.39 -22.80 -21.70
N CYS A 142 -9.50 -23.43 -22.11
CA CYS A 142 -9.54 -24.84 -22.51
C CYS A 142 -9.28 -25.05 -24.02
N LEU A 143 -8.97 -23.99 -24.77
CA LEU A 143 -8.68 -24.08 -26.21
C LEU A 143 -7.26 -24.64 -26.40
N LYS A 144 -7.11 -25.62 -27.29
CA LYS A 144 -5.84 -26.36 -27.45
C LYS A 144 -4.72 -25.55 -28.10
N ASN A 145 -5.03 -24.53 -28.91
CA ASN A 145 -4.05 -23.75 -29.67
C ASN A 145 -4.43 -22.27 -29.88
N ASP A 146 -5.50 -21.78 -29.24
CA ASP A 146 -5.95 -20.40 -29.43
C ASP A 146 -5.62 -19.55 -28.20
N SER A 147 -5.12 -18.34 -28.44
CA SER A 147 -4.89 -17.34 -27.41
C SER A 147 -6.18 -16.55 -27.16
N VAL A 148 -6.64 -16.53 -25.91
CA VAL A 148 -7.74 -15.67 -25.48
C VAL A 148 -7.15 -14.37 -24.97
N SER A 149 -7.57 -13.25 -25.55
CA SER A 149 -7.24 -11.90 -25.03
C SER A 149 -8.36 -11.44 -24.11
N LEU A 150 -8.02 -11.16 -22.85
CA LEU A 150 -8.94 -10.55 -21.89
C LEU A 150 -8.83 -9.03 -22.00
N LEU A 151 -9.85 -8.39 -22.55
CA LEU A 151 -9.98 -6.93 -22.53
C LEU A 151 -10.48 -6.49 -21.15
N ARG A 152 -9.63 -5.79 -20.39
CA ARG A 152 -10.09 -5.04 -19.20
C ARG A 152 -10.63 -3.69 -19.66
N SER A 153 -11.94 -3.51 -19.62
CA SER A 153 -12.55 -2.18 -19.66
C SER A 153 -12.62 -1.64 -18.23
N TYR A 154 -11.77 -0.66 -17.89
CA TYR A 154 -11.95 0.12 -16.67
C TYR A 154 -13.10 1.10 -16.90
N CYS A 155 -14.21 0.97 -16.16
CA CYS A 155 -15.22 2.01 -16.10
C CYS A 155 -14.61 3.21 -15.37
N SER A 156 -14.08 4.17 -16.12
CA SER A 156 -13.74 5.50 -15.63
C SER A 156 -15.04 6.23 -15.31
N HIS A 157 -15.55 6.09 -14.07
CA HIS A 157 -16.47 7.09 -13.54
C HIS A 157 -15.67 8.31 -13.14
N THR A 158 -15.57 9.25 -14.08
CA THR A 158 -15.24 10.64 -13.81
C THR A 158 -16.40 11.25 -13.04
N ILE A 159 -16.15 11.72 -11.81
CA ILE A 159 -17.00 12.70 -11.10
C ILE A 159 -16.11 13.90 -10.80
#